data_AF-D7GPY5-F1
#
_entry.id   AF-D7GPY5-F1
#
_cell.length_a   1.000
_cell.length_b   1.000
_cell.length_c   1.000
_cell.angle_alpha   90.00
_cell.angle_beta   90.00
_cell.angle_gamma   90.00
#
_symmetry.space_group_name_H-M   'P 1'
#
loop_
_entity.id
_entity.type
_entity.pdbx_description
1 polymer ?
#
loop_
_entity_poly.entity_id
_entity_poly.type
_entity_poly.pdbx_seq_one_letter_code
_entity_poly.pdbx_strand_id
1 'polypeptide(L)' 'MIGLKKHDMKTLLKVGAKAKGVSLSAFRAEIQENIYNAVNSQDPVVQKRFKKYFGNKIPTPEEYIYTITKKTKF' A
#
# COMPACT_ATOMS: atom_id res chain seq x y z
N MET A 1 21.39 -11.20 0.26
CA MET A 1 20.44 -10.09 0.48
C MET A 1 19.03 -10.67 0.57
N ILE A 2 18.37 -10.63 1.74
CA ILE A 2 17.01 -11.16 1.89
C ILE A 2 16.06 -10.24 1.12
N GLY A 3 15.68 -10.65 -0.09
CA GLY A 3 14.77 -9.90 -0.94
C GLY A 3 13.34 -9.98 -0.41
N LEU A 4 12.68 -8.83 -0.30
CA LEU A 4 11.27 -8.72 0.07
C LEU A 4 10.42 -9.46 -0.98
N LYS A 5 9.71 -10.51 -0.58
CA LYS A 5 8.83 -11.30 -1.45
C LYS A 5 7.36 -10.91 -1.22
N LYS A 6 6.49 -11.25 -2.17
CA LYS A 6 5.05 -10.96 -2.07
C LYS A 6 4.42 -11.59 -0.82
N HIS A 7 4.88 -12.77 -0.40
CA HIS A 7 4.36 -13.43 0.80
C HIS A 7 4.63 -12.64 2.09
N ASP A 8 5.70 -11.82 2.13
CA ASP A 8 6.05 -11.02 3.30
C ASP A 8 4.98 -9.94 3.58
N MET A 9 4.19 -9.55 2.57
CA MET A 9 3.22 -8.46 2.72
C MET A 9 2.10 -8.82 3.67
N LYS A 10 1.68 -10.09 3.67
CA LYS A 10 0.69 -10.58 4.65
C LYS A 10 1.23 -10.45 6.07
N THR A 11 2.52 -10.71 6.27
CA THR A 11 3.18 -10.56 7.57
C THR A 11 3.30 -9.09 7.95
N LEU A 12 3.74 -8.22 7.04
CA LEU A 12 3.82 -6.78 7.28
C LEU A 12 2.46 -6.16 7.61
N LEU A 13 1.39 -6.56 6.92
CA LEU A 13 0.04 -6.10 7.20
C LEU A 13 -0.43 -6.52 8.60
N LYS A 14 -0.14 -7.78 9.00
CA LYS A 14 -0.46 -8.26 10.36
C LYS A 14 0.30 -7.47 11.43
N VAL A 15 1.59 -7.22 11.21
CA VAL A 15 2.43 -6.45 12.14
C VAL A 15 1.94 -5.00 12.22
N GLY A 16 1.61 -4.38 11.09
CA GLY A 16 1.05 -3.03 11.03
C GLY A 16 -0.30 -2.91 11.75
N ALA A 17 -1.20 -3.87 11.54
CA ALA A 17 -2.48 -3.93 12.25
C ALA A 17 -2.28 -4.04 13.77
N LYS A 18 -1.38 -4.94 14.21
CA LYS A 18 -1.03 -5.09 15.63
C LYS A 18 -0.44 -3.80 16.22
N ALA A 19 0.45 -3.13 15.50
CA ALA A 19 1.06 -1.87 15.95
C ALA A 19 0.02 -0.74 16.10
N LYS A 20 -1.01 -0.74 15.25
CA LYS A 20 -2.13 0.21 15.33
C LYS A 20 -3.23 -0.20 16.32
N GLY A 21 -3.17 -1.39 16.92
CA GLY A 21 -4.21 -1.89 17.81
C GLY A 21 -5.55 -2.22 17.10
N VAL A 22 -5.52 -2.47 15.79
CA VAL A 22 -6.72 -2.75 14.97
C VAL A 22 -6.68 -4.17 14.40
N SER A 23 -7.83 -4.64 13.90
CA SER A 23 -7.89 -5.91 13.19
C SER A 23 -7.19 -5.83 11.82
N LEU A 24 -6.71 -6.97 11.31
CA LEU A 24 -6.11 -7.05 9.97
C LEU A 24 -7.08 -6.59 8.87
N SER A 25 -8.38 -6.87 9.02
CA SER A 25 -9.40 -6.43 8.07
C SER A 25 -9.59 -4.92 8.11
N ALA A 26 -9.65 -4.32 9.31
CA ALA A 26 -9.73 -2.87 9.46
C ALA A 26 -8.50 -2.18 8.86
N PHE A 27 -7.31 -2.71 9.10
CA PHE A 27 -6.09 -2.14 8.53
C PHE A 27 -6.05 -2.26 6.99
N ARG A 28 -6.53 -3.37 6.43
CA ARG A 28 -6.69 -3.50 4.97
C ARG A 28 -7.71 -2.50 4.42
N ALA A 29 -8.83 -2.29 5.10
CA ALA A 29 -9.85 -1.34 4.71
C ALA A 29 -9.29 0.10 4.71
N GLU A 30 -8.53 0.47 5.74
CA GLU A 30 -7.86 1.78 5.81
C GLU A 30 -6.87 1.98 4.65
N ILE A 31 -6.06 0.97 4.32
CA ILE A 31 -5.15 1.04 3.16
C ILE A 31 -5.94 1.14 1.86
N GLN A 32 -7.02 0.37 1.71
CA GLN A 32 -7.87 0.39 0.53
C GLN A 32 -8.54 1.76 0.34
N GLU A 33 -9.00 2.38 1.42
CA GLU A 33 -9.55 3.74 1.43
C GLU A 33 -8.49 4.75 0.99
N ASN A 34 -7.27 4.66 1.53
CA ASN A 34 -6.16 5.51 1.10
C ASN A 34 -5.80 5.35 -0.39
N ILE A 35 -5.88 4.12 -0.93
CA ILE A 35 -5.70 3.87 -2.36
C ILE A 35 -6.79 4.58 -3.16
N TYR A 36 -8.07 4.45 -2.77
CA TYR A 36 -9.16 5.13 -3.45
C TYR A 36 -9.06 6.65 -3.37
N ASN A 37 -8.64 7.19 -2.22
CA ASN A 37 -8.41 8.62 -2.06
C ASN A 37 -7.28 9.11 -2.97
N ALA A 38 -6.20 8.33 -3.13
CA ALA A 38 -5.11 8.68 -4.04
C ALA A 38 -5.51 8.58 -5.53
N VAL A 39 -6.30 7.57 -5.90
CA VAL A 39 -6.82 7.39 -7.27
C VAL A 39 -7.78 8.52 -7.65
N ASN A 40 -8.68 8.89 -6.74
CA ASN A 40 -9.70 9.91 -6.95
C ASN A 40 -9.27 11.32 -6.52
N SER A 41 -7.99 11.51 -6.16
CA SER A 41 -7.50 12.79 -5.66
C SER A 41 -7.64 13.88 -6.72
N GLN A 42 -8.15 15.05 -6.33
CA GLN A 42 -8.14 16.24 -7.17
C GLN A 42 -6.74 16.90 -7.24
N ASP A 43 -5.80 16.48 -6.38
CA ASP A 43 -4.42 16.96 -6.41
C ASP A 43 -3.64 16.27 -7.55
N PRO A 44 -3.19 17.03 -8.58
CA PRO A 44 -2.45 16.47 -9.70
C PRO A 44 -1.09 15.87 -9.27
N VAL A 45 -0.49 16.35 -8.18
CA VAL A 45 0.76 15.81 -7.64
C VAL A 45 0.53 14.42 -7.05
N VAL A 46 -0.57 14.24 -6.32
CA VAL A 46 -0.96 12.94 -5.75
C VAL A 46 -1.27 11.94 -6.87
N GLN A 47 -2.08 12.33 -7.85
CA GLN A 47 -2.37 11.47 -9.01
C GLN A 47 -1.10 11.08 -9.77
N LYS A 48 -0.19 12.04 -10.04
CA LYS A 48 1.06 11.78 -10.76
C LYS A 48 1.97 10.82 -10.00
N ARG A 49 2.09 10.99 -8.67
CA ARG A 49 2.86 10.08 -7.82
C ARG A 49 2.25 8.68 -7.80
N PHE A 50 0.93 8.57 -7.69
CA PHE A 50 0.24 7.29 -7.73
C PHE A 50 0.45 6.59 -9.08
N LYS A 51 0.17 7.28 -10.19
CA LYS A 51 0.35 6.76 -11.55
C LYS A 51 1.80 6.36 -11.85
N LYS A 52 2.79 7.05 -11.27
CA LYS A 52 4.22 6.69 -11.40
C LYS A 52 4.50 5.26 -10.91
N TYR A 53 3.82 4.79 -9.87
CA TYR A 53 4.06 3.47 -9.28
C TYR A 53 3.04 2.41 -9.74
N PHE A 54 1.79 2.81 -9.96
CA PHE A 54 0.68 1.88 -10.19
C PHE A 54 0.02 2.01 -11.58
N GLY A 55 0.42 3.02 -12.36
CA GLY A 55 -0.24 3.33 -13.64
C GLY A 55 -1.72 3.65 -13.43
N ASN A 56 -2.57 3.08 -14.28
CA ASN A 56 -4.03 3.21 -14.18
C ASN A 56 -4.69 2.07 -13.38
N LYS A 57 -3.90 1.18 -12.75
CA LYS A 57 -4.43 0.06 -11.97
C LYS A 57 -4.79 0.52 -10.56
N ILE A 58 -5.84 -0.07 -10.00
CA ILE A 58 -6.16 0.02 -8.58
C ILE A 58 -5.55 -1.22 -7.91
N PRO A 59 -4.42 -1.10 -7.19
CA PRO A 59 -3.77 -2.23 -6.53
C PRO A 59 -4.60 -2.70 -5.33
N THR A 60 -4.38 -3.96 -4.94
CA THR A 60 -4.81 -4.46 -3.62
C THR A 60 -3.95 -3.85 -2.50
N PRO A 61 -4.39 -3.88 -1.23
CA PRO A 61 -3.57 -3.42 -0.10
C PRO A 61 -2.19 -4.10 -0.04
N GLU A 62 -2.12 -5.40 -0.31
CA GLU A 62 -0.88 -6.18 -0.37
C GLU A 62 0.05 -5.69 -1.49
N GLU A 63 -0.47 -5.46 -2.69
CA GLU A 63 0.32 -4.97 -3.84
C GLU A 63 0.79 -3.54 -3.63
N TYR A 64 -0.04 -2.71 -2.99
CA TYR A 64 0.29 -1.35 -2.62
C TYR A 64 1.49 -1.34 -1.67
N ILE A 65 1.39 -2.06 -0.54
CA ILE A 65 2.49 -2.17 0.43
C ILE A 65 3.75 -2.75 -0.21
N TYR A 66 3.64 -3.78 -1.06
CA TYR A 66 4.80 -4.34 -1.78
C TYR A 66 5.51 -3.30 -2.62
N THR A 67 4.75 -2.54 -3.40
CA THR A 67 5.30 -1.58 -4.36
C THR A 67 5.96 -0.42 -3.64
N ILE A 68 5.29 0.19 -2.65
CA ILE A 68 5.87 1.31 -1.90
C ILE A 68 7.08 0.85 -1.09
N THR A 69 7.04 -0.32 -0.44
CA THR A 69 8.16 -0.81 0.38
C THR A 69 9.38 -1.13 -0.49
N LYS A 70 9.18 -1.66 -1.71
CA LYS A 70 10.29 -1.98 -2.61
C LYS A 70 10.86 -0.74 -3.30
N LYS A 71 10.03 0.26 -3.58
CA LYS A 71 10.42 1.49 -4.32
C LYS A 71 10.91 2.61 -3.42
N THR A 72 10.62 2.55 -2.11
CA THR A 72 11.14 3.47 -1.08
C THR A 72 12.43 2.93 -0.42
N LYS A 73 12.94 1.76 -0.83
CA LYS A 73 14.30 1.36 -0.45
C LYS A 73 15.28 2.34 -1.12
N PHE A 74 15.97 3.08 -0.26
CA PHE A 74 17.13 3.92 -0.56
C PHE A 74 18.12 3.22 -1.50
#